data_AF-A0A673Y7R3-F1
#
_entry.id   AF-A0A673Y7R3-F1
#
_cell.length_a   1.000
_cell.length_b   1.000
_cell.length_c   1.000
_cell.angle_alpha   90.00
_cell.angle_beta   90.00
_cell.angle_gamma   90.00
#
_symmetry.space_group_name_H-M   'P 1'
#
loop_
_entity.id
_entity.type
_entity.pdbx_description
1 polymer ?
#
loop_
_entity_poly.entity_id
_entity_poly.type
_entity_poly.pdbx_seq_one_letter_code
_entity_poly.pdbx_strand_id
1 'polypeptide(L)'
;MFSEVVNVYINVYINVYIKRVFLFSLRHNSQNQYDYVASERLGRTPSYQEQYVFVFRIGSVTVTDQYQYLDMLRGDEDAFSREPFIVRLHTRKTAIRDFVLVPQHTTPTNATKEIDALYDVFLDVKKKWKTEMVMFLGDFNADCGYVAKKNWQHVRLYSNQAFVWLIGDAEDTTVRETTTCAYDRIVVHGEAFAKAIVPQSAQPFNFPKEYGLTEEQALDVSDHYPVEVELKAGSEHLGGHTLLIVLMAFFIST
;
A
#
# COMPACT_ATOMS: atom_id res chain seq x y z
N MET A 1 -21.51 8.89 -5.05
CA MET A 1 -20.72 8.84 -6.31
C MET A 1 -19.82 7.62 -6.20
N PHE A 2 -19.93 6.66 -7.13
CA PHE A 2 -19.39 5.30 -6.95
C PHE A 2 -17.92 5.22 -7.38
N SER A 3 -17.03 5.35 -6.41
CA SER A 3 -15.61 5.07 -6.54
C SER A 3 -15.31 3.56 -6.57
N GLU A 4 -14.24 3.15 -7.27
CA GLU A 4 -13.79 1.76 -7.38
C GLU A 4 -12.63 1.48 -6.42
N VAL A 5 -12.92 1.40 -5.13
CA VAL A 5 -11.87 1.40 -4.10
C VAL A 5 -11.22 0.02 -3.93
N VAL A 6 -9.88 -0.04 -3.96
CA VAL A 6 -9.08 -1.18 -3.48
C VAL A 6 -8.28 -0.69 -2.30
N ASN A 7 -8.70 -1.00 -1.08
CA ASN A 7 -7.96 -0.62 0.11
C ASN A 7 -6.95 -1.73 0.49
N VAL A 8 -5.76 -1.35 0.96
CA VAL A 8 -4.69 -2.28 1.35
C VAL A 8 -4.42 -2.16 2.83
N TYR A 9 -5.11 -2.93 3.65
CA TYR A 9 -4.93 -2.89 5.09
C TYR A 9 -3.67 -3.67 5.49
N ILE A 10 -2.75 -3.04 6.22
CA ILE A 10 -1.57 -3.71 6.78
C ILE A 10 -1.76 -3.84 8.28
N ASN A 11 -2.06 -5.06 8.68
CA ASN A 11 -2.62 -5.35 9.98
C ASN A 11 -1.52 -5.62 11.02
N VAL A 12 -1.17 -4.59 11.76
CA VAL A 12 -0.61 -4.74 13.10
C VAL A 12 -1.80 -5.04 14.03
N TYR A 13 -1.80 -6.19 14.70
CA TYR A 13 -2.67 -6.49 15.85
C TYR A 13 -4.18 -6.13 15.80
N ILE A 14 -4.88 -6.45 14.72
CA ILE A 14 -6.33 -6.56 14.80
C ILE A 14 -6.66 -7.93 15.40
N ASN A 15 -7.09 -7.95 16.66
CA ASN A 15 -7.79 -9.09 17.23
C ASN A 15 -8.81 -9.62 16.21
N VAL A 16 -8.79 -10.92 15.88
CA VAL A 16 -9.58 -11.56 14.79
C VAL A 16 -11.02 -11.02 14.70
N TYR A 17 -11.60 -10.61 15.83
CA TYR A 17 -12.89 -9.92 15.93
C TYR A 17 -13.00 -8.59 15.17
N ILE A 18 -12.07 -7.65 15.26
CA ILE A 18 -12.18 -6.35 14.58
C ILE A 18 -12.03 -6.52 13.06
N LYS A 19 -11.19 -7.45 12.58
CA LYS A 19 -11.09 -7.82 11.16
C LYS A 19 -12.43 -8.39 10.68
N ARG A 20 -13.01 -9.29 11.48
CA ARG A 20 -14.35 -9.85 11.21
C ARG A 20 -15.43 -8.78 11.25
N VAL A 21 -15.41 -7.83 12.17
CA VAL A 21 -16.41 -6.75 12.31
C VAL A 21 -16.29 -5.75 11.16
N PHE A 22 -15.07 -5.35 10.80
CA PHE A 22 -14.83 -4.47 9.65
C PHE A 22 -15.29 -5.12 8.34
N LEU A 23 -14.85 -6.35 8.07
CA LEU A 23 -15.28 -7.11 6.89
C LEU A 23 -16.79 -7.42 6.93
N PHE A 24 -17.36 -7.67 8.11
CA PHE A 24 -18.80 -7.87 8.27
C PHE A 24 -19.59 -6.61 7.96
N SER A 25 -19.14 -5.44 8.44
CA SER A 25 -19.74 -4.13 8.15
C SER A 25 -19.69 -3.83 6.65
N LEU A 26 -18.54 -4.08 6.01
CA LEU A 26 -18.40 -3.92 4.56
C LEU A 26 -19.30 -4.88 3.76
N ARG A 27 -19.46 -6.14 4.21
CA ARG A 27 -20.31 -7.14 3.56
C ARG A 27 -21.81 -6.89 3.75
N HIS A 28 -22.21 -6.19 4.82
CA HIS A 28 -23.61 -5.82 5.08
C HIS A 28 -24.00 -4.45 4.50
N ASN A 29 -23.10 -3.78 3.77
CA ASN A 29 -23.44 -2.60 2.99
C ASN A 29 -24.25 -3.02 1.75
N SER A 30 -25.56 -2.76 1.77
CA SER A 30 -26.49 -3.16 0.71
C SER A 30 -26.22 -2.52 -0.66
N GLN A 31 -25.42 -1.44 -0.71
CA GLN A 31 -25.09 -0.75 -1.96
C GLN A 31 -23.76 -1.22 -2.58
N ASN A 32 -22.81 -1.69 -1.78
CA ASN A 32 -21.47 -2.06 -2.22
C ASN A 32 -21.00 -3.34 -1.52
N GLN A 33 -20.85 -4.43 -2.28
CA GLN A 33 -20.26 -5.67 -1.77
C GLN A 33 -18.74 -5.64 -1.89
N TYR A 34 -18.05 -6.05 -0.84
CA TYR A 34 -16.59 -6.14 -0.78
C TYR A 34 -16.13 -7.58 -0.57
N ASP A 35 -14.98 -7.91 -1.13
CA ASP A 35 -14.25 -9.13 -0.84
C ASP A 35 -12.80 -8.82 -0.43
N TYR A 36 -12.07 -9.84 0.02
CA TYR A 36 -10.71 -9.66 0.49
C TYR A 36 -9.80 -10.86 0.18
N VAL A 37 -8.51 -10.58 0.12
CA VAL A 37 -7.45 -11.60 0.16
C VAL A 37 -6.45 -11.21 1.26
N ALA A 38 -5.86 -12.20 1.93
CA ALA A 38 -4.97 -11.96 3.05
C ALA A 38 -3.76 -12.91 3.01
N SER A 39 -2.62 -12.43 3.49
CA SER A 39 -1.41 -13.24 3.70
C SER A 39 -1.58 -14.22 4.85
N GLU A 40 -0.58 -15.07 5.09
CA GLU A 40 -0.40 -15.70 6.40
C GLU A 40 0.00 -14.64 7.46
N ARG A 41 0.12 -15.06 8.73
CA ARG A 41 0.73 -14.18 9.75
C ARG A 41 2.24 -14.16 9.58
N LEU A 42 2.81 -12.97 9.41
CA LEU A 42 4.22 -12.73 9.10
C LEU A 42 4.89 -11.97 10.23
N GLY A 43 6.15 -12.29 10.52
CA GLY A 43 6.91 -11.67 11.59
C GLY A 43 8.04 -12.56 12.08
N ARG A 44 9.16 -11.95 12.45
CA ARG A 44 10.37 -12.65 12.92
C ARG A 44 10.16 -13.43 14.22
N THR A 45 9.19 -13.02 15.05
CA THR A 45 8.91 -13.70 16.31
C THR A 45 7.47 -14.21 16.35
N PRO A 46 7.19 -15.38 16.93
CA PRO A 46 5.82 -15.87 17.09
C PRO A 46 4.95 -14.95 17.95
N SER A 47 5.57 -14.16 18.82
CA SER A 47 4.90 -13.24 19.74
C SER A 47 4.52 -11.90 19.11
N TYR A 48 5.04 -11.57 17.92
CA TYR A 48 4.70 -10.35 17.19
C TYR A 48 4.63 -10.65 15.70
N GLN A 49 3.41 -10.84 15.22
CA GLN A 49 3.12 -11.11 13.81
C GLN A 49 1.93 -10.32 13.32
N GLU A 50 1.98 -10.02 12.03
CA GLU A 50 1.07 -9.14 11.31
C GLU A 50 0.52 -9.82 10.07
N GLN A 51 -0.44 -9.19 9.39
CA GLN A 51 -1.03 -9.74 8.19
C GLN A 51 -1.28 -8.65 7.15
N TYR A 52 -0.94 -8.89 5.89
CA TYR A 52 -1.38 -8.06 4.79
C TYR A 52 -2.80 -8.46 4.38
N VAL A 53 -3.70 -7.50 4.22
CA VAL A 53 -5.10 -7.73 3.82
C VAL A 53 -5.50 -6.73 2.74
N PHE A 54 -5.75 -7.22 1.53
CA PHE A 54 -6.34 -6.42 0.47
C PHE A 54 -7.85 -6.56 0.53
N VAL A 55 -8.58 -5.44 0.58
CA VAL A 55 -10.04 -5.43 0.52
C VAL A 55 -10.44 -4.62 -0.70
N PHE A 56 -11.33 -5.20 -1.51
CA PHE A 56 -11.70 -4.62 -2.79
C PHE A 56 -13.19 -4.77 -3.04
N ARG A 57 -13.74 -3.82 -3.80
CA ARG A 57 -15.15 -3.87 -4.19
C ARG A 57 -15.36 -4.92 -5.28
N ILE A 58 -16.32 -5.81 -5.05
CA ILE A 58 -16.73 -6.83 -6.03
C ILE A 58 -17.25 -6.13 -7.29
N GLY A 59 -16.78 -6.59 -8.45
CA GLY A 59 -17.18 -6.06 -9.76
C GLY A 59 -16.34 -4.87 -10.25
N SER A 60 -15.58 -4.23 -9.36
CA SER A 60 -14.61 -3.19 -9.72
C SER A 60 -13.26 -3.79 -10.09
N VAL A 61 -12.78 -4.70 -9.24
CA VAL A 61 -11.47 -5.33 -9.37
C VAL A 61 -11.61 -6.84 -9.28
N THR A 62 -10.76 -7.56 -10.00
CA THR A 62 -10.61 -9.01 -9.90
C THR A 62 -9.17 -9.33 -9.51
N VAL A 63 -8.97 -10.07 -8.42
CA VAL A 63 -7.67 -10.66 -8.10
C VAL A 63 -7.43 -11.81 -9.07
N THR A 64 -6.40 -11.71 -9.90
CA THR A 64 -6.10 -12.72 -10.94
C THR A 64 -5.04 -13.73 -10.50
N ASP A 65 -4.13 -13.33 -9.62
CA ASP A 65 -3.14 -14.21 -9.00
C ASP A 65 -2.60 -13.54 -7.72
N GLN A 66 -2.04 -14.32 -6.81
CA GLN A 66 -1.40 -13.81 -5.59
C GLN A 66 -0.31 -14.78 -5.10
N TYR A 67 0.71 -14.26 -4.43
CA TYR A 67 1.70 -15.10 -3.76
C TYR A 67 2.45 -14.35 -2.66
N GLN A 68 2.99 -15.13 -1.72
CA GLN A 68 3.91 -14.63 -0.70
C GLN A 68 5.34 -14.65 -1.26
N TYR A 69 6.05 -13.52 -1.21
CA TYR A 69 7.47 -13.49 -1.57
C TYR A 69 8.26 -14.39 -0.61
N LEU A 70 9.16 -15.22 -1.15
CA LEU A 70 9.83 -16.26 -0.35
C LEU A 70 11.11 -15.78 0.35
N ASP A 71 11.65 -14.63 -0.05
CA ASP A 71 12.82 -14.00 0.57
C ASP A 71 14.07 -14.91 0.72
N MET A 72 14.31 -15.75 -0.29
CA MET A 72 15.42 -16.70 -0.34
C MET A 72 16.55 -16.24 -1.28
N LEU A 73 16.74 -14.92 -1.44
CA LEU A 73 17.78 -14.40 -2.32
C LEU A 73 19.16 -14.71 -1.74
N ARG A 74 19.99 -15.45 -2.49
CA ARG A 74 21.30 -15.90 -1.98
C ARG A 74 22.20 -14.70 -1.64
N GLY A 75 22.67 -14.62 -0.41
CA GLY A 75 23.52 -13.53 0.09
C GLY A 75 22.75 -12.33 0.65
N ASP A 76 21.41 -12.35 0.55
CA ASP A 76 20.51 -11.43 1.23
C ASP A 76 19.24 -12.17 1.67
N GLU A 77 19.43 -13.41 2.14
CA GLU A 77 18.32 -14.21 2.64
C GLU A 77 17.68 -13.51 3.84
N ASP A 78 16.35 -13.59 3.92
CA ASP A 78 15.59 -13.06 5.07
C ASP A 78 15.86 -11.54 5.24
N ALA A 79 15.66 -10.77 4.17
CA ALA A 79 15.76 -9.32 4.16
C ALA A 79 14.58 -8.63 4.88
N PHE A 80 13.38 -9.21 4.79
CA PHE A 80 12.13 -8.62 5.27
C PHE A 80 11.69 -9.19 6.62
N SER A 81 11.21 -8.35 7.53
CA SER A 81 10.60 -8.86 8.76
C SER A 81 9.20 -9.45 8.53
N ARG A 82 8.54 -8.94 7.48
CA ARG A 82 7.25 -9.37 6.97
C ARG A 82 7.37 -9.40 5.45
N GLU A 83 7.48 -10.59 4.89
CA GLU A 83 7.71 -10.78 3.47
C GLU A 83 6.55 -10.18 2.65
N PRO A 84 6.77 -9.54 1.50
CA PRO A 84 5.68 -8.93 0.73
C PRO A 84 4.62 -9.94 0.24
N PHE A 85 3.34 -9.67 0.50
CA PHE A 85 2.20 -10.43 -0.01
C PHE A 85 1.68 -9.82 -1.32
N ILE A 86 2.12 -10.36 -2.44
CA ILE A 86 2.00 -9.75 -3.76
C ILE A 86 0.69 -10.16 -4.41
N VAL A 87 -0.09 -9.19 -4.88
CA VAL A 87 -1.41 -9.41 -5.48
C VAL A 87 -1.47 -8.82 -6.88
N ARG A 88 -1.83 -9.64 -7.87
CA ARG A 88 -2.09 -9.19 -9.24
C ARG A 88 -3.57 -8.89 -9.41
N LEU A 89 -3.85 -7.69 -9.91
CA LEU A 89 -5.19 -7.17 -10.08
C LEU A 89 -5.51 -6.96 -11.55
N HIS A 90 -6.76 -7.24 -11.89
CA HIS A 90 -7.37 -6.83 -13.14
C HIS A 90 -8.53 -5.88 -12.88
N THR A 91 -8.61 -4.80 -13.65
CA THR A 91 -9.63 -3.76 -13.55
C THR A 91 -10.20 -3.48 -14.94
N ARG A 92 -11.51 -3.20 -15.00
CA ARG A 92 -12.21 -3.01 -16.29
C ARG A 92 -12.19 -1.57 -16.77
N LYS A 93 -12.21 -0.62 -15.84
CA LYS A 93 -12.50 0.80 -16.12
C LYS A 93 -11.30 1.73 -16.05
N THR A 94 -10.14 1.29 -15.55
CA THR A 94 -8.91 2.09 -15.47
C THR A 94 -8.17 2.13 -16.81
N ALA A 95 -7.27 3.10 -16.95
CA ALA A 95 -6.30 3.17 -18.04
C ALA A 95 -5.28 2.01 -17.99
N ILE A 96 -4.96 1.51 -16.80
CA ILE A 96 -4.13 0.30 -16.60
C ILE A 96 -5.01 -0.82 -16.11
N ARG A 97 -5.25 -1.82 -16.96
CA ARG A 97 -6.18 -2.91 -16.68
C ARG A 97 -5.57 -4.09 -15.94
N ASP A 98 -4.25 -4.24 -15.95
CA ASP A 98 -3.55 -5.35 -15.31
C ASP A 98 -2.28 -4.80 -14.65
N PHE A 99 -2.22 -4.90 -13.32
CA PHE A 99 -1.11 -4.40 -12.54
C PHE A 99 -0.95 -5.19 -11.24
N VAL A 100 0.19 -5.00 -10.59
CA VAL A 100 0.60 -5.72 -9.40
C VAL A 100 0.71 -4.74 -8.24
N LEU A 101 0.16 -5.13 -7.10
CA LEU A 101 0.36 -4.45 -5.83
C LEU A 101 1.33 -5.24 -4.97
N VAL A 102 2.32 -4.54 -4.41
CA VAL A 102 3.31 -5.08 -3.47
C VAL A 102 3.19 -4.27 -2.17
N PRO A 103 2.53 -4.81 -1.13
CA PRO A 103 2.43 -4.14 0.14
C PRO A 103 3.76 -4.30 0.88
N GLN A 104 4.17 -3.29 1.64
CA GLN A 104 5.24 -3.44 2.62
C GLN A 104 5.02 -2.60 3.85
N HIS A 105 5.18 -3.23 5.01
CA HIS A 105 5.41 -2.57 6.28
C HIS A 105 6.81 -2.96 6.74
N THR A 106 7.74 -2.00 6.70
CA THR A 106 9.13 -2.24 7.07
C THR A 106 9.33 -2.18 8.57
N THR A 107 10.38 -2.79 9.12
CA THR A 107 10.77 -2.50 10.50
C THR A 107 11.53 -1.17 10.56
N PRO A 108 11.25 -0.29 11.52
CA PRO A 108 11.90 1.03 11.60
C PRO A 108 13.44 0.94 11.63
N THR A 109 13.97 -0.07 12.34
CA THR A 109 15.42 -0.28 12.46
C THR A 109 16.08 -0.86 11.21
N ASN A 110 15.31 -1.42 10.28
CA ASN A 110 15.80 -2.04 9.05
C ASN A 110 15.20 -1.42 7.76
N ALA A 111 14.50 -0.28 7.89
CA ALA A 111 13.75 0.35 6.80
C ALA A 111 14.60 0.55 5.54
N THR A 112 15.83 1.06 5.68
CA THR A 112 16.76 1.22 4.53
C THR A 112 16.97 -0.09 3.76
N LYS A 113 17.20 -1.20 4.47
CA LYS A 113 17.47 -2.51 3.86
C LYS A 113 16.21 -3.08 3.21
N GLU A 114 15.10 -3.04 3.92
CA GLU A 114 13.83 -3.59 3.43
C GLU A 114 13.33 -2.81 2.19
N ILE A 115 13.44 -1.47 2.18
CA ILE A 115 13.07 -0.67 1.00
C ILE A 115 13.99 -1.00 -0.20
N ASP A 116 15.29 -1.18 0.01
CA ASP A 116 16.20 -1.57 -1.08
C ASP A 116 15.84 -2.96 -1.65
N ALA A 117 15.53 -3.93 -0.79
CA ALA A 117 15.15 -5.27 -1.18
C ALA A 117 13.84 -5.33 -2.00
N LEU A 118 12.97 -4.31 -1.93
CA LEU A 118 11.79 -4.22 -2.80
C LEU A 118 12.16 -4.14 -4.30
N TYR A 119 13.37 -3.72 -4.64
CA TYR A 119 13.86 -3.81 -6.02
C TYR A 119 14.01 -5.26 -6.48
N ASP A 120 14.44 -6.17 -5.60
CA ASP A 120 14.54 -7.59 -5.95
C ASP A 120 13.15 -8.23 -6.07
N VAL A 121 12.18 -7.77 -5.27
CA VAL A 121 10.76 -8.12 -5.43
C VAL A 121 10.22 -7.66 -6.79
N PHE A 122 10.57 -6.46 -7.26
CA PHE A 122 10.25 -6.01 -8.61
C PHE A 122 10.78 -6.97 -9.68
N LEU A 123 12.05 -7.40 -9.55
CA LEU A 123 12.67 -8.33 -10.50
C LEU A 123 11.98 -9.70 -10.49
N ASP A 124 11.56 -10.18 -9.32
CA ASP A 124 10.81 -11.43 -9.19
C ASP A 124 9.44 -11.35 -9.87
N VAL A 125 8.68 -10.28 -9.61
CA VAL A 125 7.39 -10.01 -10.26
C VAL A 125 7.54 -9.94 -11.78
N LYS A 126 8.54 -9.18 -12.25
CA LYS A 126 8.87 -9.04 -13.68
C LYS A 126 9.19 -10.40 -14.30
N LYS A 127 9.94 -11.25 -13.60
CA LYS A 127 10.30 -12.59 -14.08
C LYS A 127 9.09 -13.52 -14.10
N LYS A 128 8.28 -13.54 -13.03
CA LYS A 128 7.15 -14.45 -12.81
C LYS A 128 5.99 -14.15 -13.75
N TRP A 129 5.55 -12.89 -13.81
CA TRP A 129 4.34 -12.50 -14.55
C TRP A 129 4.62 -11.75 -15.85
N LYS A 130 5.89 -11.50 -16.21
CA LYS A 130 6.28 -10.77 -17.42
C LYS A 130 5.64 -9.38 -17.52
N THR A 131 5.43 -8.73 -16.38
CA THR A 131 4.85 -7.39 -16.28
C THR A 131 5.78 -6.48 -15.47
N GLU A 132 5.80 -5.21 -15.85
CA GLU A 132 6.48 -4.14 -15.13
C GLU A 132 5.48 -3.14 -14.52
N MET A 133 4.17 -3.39 -14.65
CA MET A 133 3.11 -2.56 -14.09
C MET A 133 2.98 -2.87 -12.60
N VAL A 134 3.92 -2.37 -11.79
CA VAL A 134 4.02 -2.65 -10.35
C VAL A 134 3.86 -1.36 -9.56
N MET A 135 3.04 -1.43 -8.51
CA MET A 135 2.93 -0.42 -7.49
C MET A 135 3.31 -1.01 -6.12
N PHE A 136 4.22 -0.35 -5.43
CA PHE A 136 4.60 -0.62 -4.06
C PHE A 136 3.90 0.36 -3.13
N LEU A 137 3.44 -0.11 -1.98
CA LEU A 137 2.72 0.74 -1.05
C LEU A 137 2.74 0.24 0.40
N GLY A 138 2.64 1.16 1.35
CA GLY A 138 2.55 0.86 2.78
C GLY A 138 3.47 1.73 3.63
N ASP A 139 3.63 1.35 4.90
CA ASP A 139 4.50 2.03 5.86
C ASP A 139 5.94 1.59 5.62
N PHE A 140 6.65 2.43 4.88
CA PHE A 140 8.05 2.18 4.58
C PHE A 140 8.96 2.70 5.69
N ASN A 141 8.43 3.33 6.74
CA ASN A 141 9.21 4.03 7.75
C ASN A 141 10.25 4.96 7.06
N ALA A 142 9.83 5.60 5.96
CA ALA A 142 10.72 6.26 4.99
C ALA A 142 11.08 7.72 5.36
N ASP A 143 11.12 8.08 6.64
CA ASP A 143 11.48 9.44 7.06
C ASP A 143 11.94 9.51 8.53
N CYS A 144 12.08 10.73 9.08
CA CYS A 144 12.21 11.06 10.50
C CYS A 144 13.26 10.26 11.29
N GLY A 145 14.32 9.82 10.61
CA GLY A 145 15.50 9.20 11.21
C GLY A 145 15.61 7.69 10.97
N TYR A 146 14.57 7.01 10.51
CA TYR A 146 14.63 5.58 10.18
C TYR A 146 15.38 5.33 8.86
N VAL A 147 15.29 6.25 7.91
CA VAL A 147 16.16 6.28 6.71
C VAL A 147 17.07 7.49 6.77
N ALA A 148 18.36 7.26 7.03
CA ALA A 148 19.34 8.34 7.03
C ALA A 148 19.47 8.93 5.62
N LYS A 149 19.51 10.28 5.49
CA LYS A 149 19.58 10.97 4.18
C LYS A 149 20.68 10.43 3.25
N LYS A 150 21.83 10.08 3.80
CA LYS A 150 22.98 9.52 3.06
C LYS A 150 22.75 8.10 2.50
N ASN A 151 21.74 7.38 3.01
CA ASN A 151 21.44 6.01 2.60
C ASN A 151 20.54 5.98 1.36
N TRP A 152 19.70 7.00 1.14
CA TRP A 152 18.76 7.05 0.01
C TRP A 152 19.41 6.83 -1.36
N GLN A 153 20.63 7.33 -1.57
CA GLN A 153 21.37 7.10 -2.82
C GLN A 153 21.72 5.62 -3.08
N HIS A 154 21.73 4.79 -2.04
CA HIS A 154 22.01 3.35 -2.14
C HIS A 154 20.73 2.49 -2.20
N VAL A 155 19.56 3.09 -1.98
CA VAL A 155 18.27 2.39 -2.08
C VAL A 155 17.85 2.35 -3.54
N ARG A 156 17.92 1.18 -4.19
CA ARG A 156 17.63 1.00 -5.62
C ARG A 156 16.22 1.42 -6.00
N LEU A 157 15.25 1.25 -5.10
CA LEU A 157 13.87 1.70 -5.31
C LEU A 157 13.74 3.23 -5.36
N TYR A 158 14.68 3.97 -4.78
CA TYR A 158 14.68 5.45 -4.74
C TYR A 158 15.64 6.06 -5.78
N SER A 159 16.85 5.51 -5.90
CA SER A 159 17.88 6.06 -6.80
C SER A 159 17.61 5.78 -8.28
N ASN A 160 16.77 4.80 -8.60
CA ASN A 160 16.38 4.49 -9.96
C ASN A 160 15.15 5.30 -10.40
N GLN A 161 15.36 6.19 -11.39
CA GLN A 161 14.33 7.10 -11.94
C GLN A 161 13.12 6.40 -12.59
N ALA A 162 13.21 5.09 -12.86
CA ALA A 162 12.05 4.33 -13.33
C ALA A 162 10.98 4.16 -12.23
N PHE A 163 11.34 4.31 -10.95
CA PHE A 163 10.41 4.27 -9.83
C PHE A 163 9.99 5.68 -9.43
N VAL A 164 8.71 5.97 -9.58
CA VAL A 164 8.13 7.28 -9.27
C VAL A 164 7.47 7.21 -7.90
N TRP A 165 8.04 7.93 -6.94
CA TRP A 165 7.51 8.09 -5.60
C TRP A 165 6.40 9.14 -5.63
N LEU A 166 5.17 8.70 -5.41
CA LEU A 166 3.97 9.54 -5.53
C LEU A 166 3.68 10.32 -4.26
N ILE A 167 3.99 9.75 -3.09
CA ILE A 167 3.97 10.45 -1.80
C ILE A 167 5.37 11.03 -1.55
N GLY A 168 5.46 12.36 -1.60
CA GLY A 168 6.72 13.09 -1.50
C GLY A 168 7.28 13.17 -0.07
N ASP A 169 8.57 13.48 0.05
CA ASP A 169 9.28 13.60 1.33
C ASP A 169 8.81 14.78 2.20
N ALA A 170 7.94 15.65 1.67
CA ALA A 170 7.37 16.79 2.40
C ALA A 170 5.96 16.52 2.95
N GLU A 171 5.38 15.37 2.62
CA GLU A 171 4.07 14.97 3.12
C GLU A 171 4.16 14.50 4.57
N ASP A 172 3.08 14.64 5.32
CA ASP A 172 2.93 14.06 6.65
C ASP A 172 1.91 12.94 6.61
N THR A 173 2.35 11.73 6.96
CA THR A 173 1.50 10.54 6.99
C THR A 173 1.21 10.09 8.42
N THR A 174 1.49 10.93 9.42
CA THR A 174 1.32 10.59 10.83
C THR A 174 0.15 11.34 11.47
N VAL A 175 -0.56 10.69 12.40
CA VAL A 175 -1.70 11.28 13.12
C VAL A 175 -1.24 12.19 14.25
N ARG A 176 -0.10 11.87 14.89
CA ARG A 176 0.39 12.60 16.05
C ARG A 176 0.81 14.01 15.65
N GLU A 177 0.27 15.02 16.32
CA GLU A 177 0.59 16.45 16.09
C GLU A 177 2.06 16.79 16.38
N THR A 178 2.74 15.92 17.11
CA THR A 178 4.15 16.04 17.50
C THR A 178 5.13 15.46 16.49
N THR A 179 4.64 14.80 15.44
CA THR A 179 5.45 14.24 14.35
C THR A 179 5.06 14.87 13.02
N THR A 180 5.99 14.87 12.06
CA THR A 180 5.75 15.31 10.69
C THR A 180 6.66 14.48 9.80
N CYS A 181 6.15 13.35 9.32
CA CYS A 181 6.98 12.30 8.72
C CYS A 181 6.29 11.64 7.53
N ALA A 182 7.02 11.48 6.42
CA ALA A 182 6.57 10.75 5.25
C ALA A 182 6.87 9.25 5.36
N TYR A 183 6.28 8.56 6.34
CA TYR A 183 6.51 7.13 6.56
C TYR A 183 5.84 6.27 5.50
N ASP A 184 4.60 6.59 5.17
CA ASP A 184 3.74 5.84 4.26
C ASP A 184 3.96 6.30 2.83
N ARG A 185 4.13 5.34 1.92
CA ARG A 185 4.56 5.64 0.55
C ARG A 185 3.72 4.90 -0.46
N ILE A 186 3.63 5.51 -1.65
CA ILE A 186 3.15 4.86 -2.86
C ILE A 186 4.20 5.09 -3.93
N VAL A 187 4.69 4.01 -4.56
CA VAL A 187 5.73 4.04 -5.59
C VAL A 187 5.27 3.24 -6.79
N VAL A 188 5.33 3.80 -7.99
CA VAL A 188 4.96 3.11 -9.24
C VAL A 188 6.15 2.95 -10.16
N HIS A 189 6.21 1.84 -10.90
CA HIS A 189 7.27 1.60 -11.87
C HIS A 189 6.86 1.97 -13.31
N GLY A 190 7.70 2.78 -13.96
CA GLY A 190 7.65 3.09 -15.38
C GLY A 190 6.74 4.27 -15.75
N GLU A 191 7.10 4.94 -16.85
CA GLU A 191 6.37 6.11 -17.36
C GLU A 191 4.91 5.78 -17.71
N ALA A 192 4.64 4.57 -18.21
CA ALA A 192 3.29 4.13 -18.51
C ALA A 192 2.41 4.06 -17.26
N PHE A 193 2.95 3.57 -16.13
CA PHE A 193 2.22 3.56 -14.85
C PHE A 193 1.97 5.00 -14.38
N ALA A 194 3.03 5.80 -14.31
CA ALA A 194 2.94 7.19 -13.88
C ALA A 194 1.94 8.02 -14.70
N LYS A 195 1.88 7.82 -16.03
CA LYS A 195 0.90 8.50 -16.89
C LYS A 195 -0.55 8.12 -16.61
N ALA A 196 -0.81 6.96 -16.03
CA ALA A 196 -2.16 6.55 -15.65
C ALA A 196 -2.59 7.08 -14.29
N ILE A 197 -1.70 7.70 -13.52
CA ILE A 197 -2.06 8.38 -12.26
C ILE A 197 -2.78 9.68 -12.58
N VAL A 198 -3.88 9.98 -11.87
CA VAL A 198 -4.51 11.30 -11.93
C VAL A 198 -3.56 12.30 -11.27
N PRO A 199 -3.16 13.38 -11.97
CA PRO A 199 -2.21 14.35 -11.40
C PRO A 199 -2.67 14.88 -10.04
N GLN A 200 -1.75 14.96 -9.08
CA GLN A 200 -1.99 15.47 -7.71
C GLN A 200 -3.00 14.67 -6.87
N SER A 201 -3.41 13.48 -7.31
CA SER A 201 -4.32 12.63 -6.52
C SER A 201 -3.62 11.83 -5.41
N ALA A 202 -2.29 11.72 -5.46
CA ALA A 202 -1.53 10.98 -4.47
C ALA A 202 -1.32 11.86 -3.23
N GLN A 203 -1.92 11.50 -2.10
CA GLN A 203 -1.88 12.30 -0.87
C GLN A 203 -2.18 11.47 0.38
N PRO A 204 -1.81 11.93 1.59
CA PRO A 204 -2.34 11.41 2.84
C PRO A 204 -3.82 11.83 3.02
N PHE A 205 -4.66 10.90 3.46
CA PHE A 205 -6.05 11.15 3.85
C PHE A 205 -6.12 11.48 5.34
N ASN A 206 -6.18 12.77 5.65
CA ASN A 206 -6.30 13.27 7.02
C ASN A 206 -7.72 13.03 7.57
N PHE A 207 -7.99 11.78 7.96
CA PHE A 207 -9.28 11.35 8.50
C PHE A 207 -9.69 12.09 9.79
N PRO A 208 -8.79 12.52 10.70
CA PRO A 208 -9.21 13.29 11.86
C PRO A 208 -9.80 14.63 11.47
N LYS A 209 -9.17 15.33 10.51
CA LYS A 209 -9.71 16.59 9.98
C LYS A 209 -11.02 16.39 9.22
N GLU A 210 -11.11 15.36 8.37
CA GLU A 210 -12.30 15.08 7.57
C GLU A 210 -13.52 14.75 8.45
N TYR A 211 -13.31 14.00 9.53
CA TYR A 211 -14.39 13.54 10.42
C TYR A 211 -14.53 14.37 11.71
N GLY A 212 -13.72 15.41 11.89
CA GLY A 212 -13.75 16.28 13.07
C GLY A 212 -13.38 15.55 14.37
N LEU A 213 -12.43 14.62 14.32
CA LEU A 213 -11.94 13.86 15.48
C LEU A 213 -10.85 14.64 16.22
N THR A 214 -10.78 14.47 17.54
CA THR A 214 -9.60 14.88 18.32
C THR A 214 -8.40 13.95 18.03
N GLU A 215 -7.18 14.37 18.34
CA GLU A 215 -5.99 13.50 18.24
C GLU A 215 -6.18 12.20 19.03
N GLU A 216 -6.73 12.26 20.24
CA GLU A 216 -7.03 11.08 21.07
C GLU A 216 -7.98 10.10 20.36
N GLN A 217 -9.09 10.61 19.81
CA GLN A 217 -10.06 9.79 19.06
C GLN A 217 -9.47 9.24 17.76
N ALA A 218 -8.57 9.98 17.13
CA ALA A 218 -7.88 9.55 15.93
C ALA A 218 -6.90 8.41 16.23
N LEU A 219 -6.14 8.53 17.32
CA LEU A 219 -5.19 7.52 17.78
C LEU A 219 -5.87 6.22 18.21
N ASP A 220 -7.15 6.25 18.62
CA ASP A 220 -7.96 5.02 18.81
C ASP A 220 -8.22 4.27 17.49
N VAL A 221 -8.11 4.95 16.35
CA VAL A 221 -8.27 4.36 15.01
C VAL A 221 -6.91 3.93 14.44
N SER A 222 -5.93 4.84 14.42
CA SER A 222 -4.60 4.63 13.87
C SER A 222 -3.67 5.78 14.26
N ASP A 223 -2.37 5.52 14.35
CA ASP A 223 -1.32 6.54 14.41
C ASP A 223 -0.80 7.00 13.04
N HIS A 224 -1.32 6.43 11.95
CA HIS A 224 -0.98 6.77 10.56
C HIS A 224 -2.21 7.25 9.77
N TYR A 225 -2.00 8.21 8.89
CA TYR A 225 -2.97 8.54 7.85
C TYR A 225 -2.88 7.52 6.71
N PRO A 226 -4.01 7.06 6.17
CA PRO A 226 -3.98 6.33 4.90
C PRO A 226 -3.37 7.20 3.81
N VAL A 227 -2.46 6.65 3.01
CA VAL A 227 -2.06 7.26 1.74
C VAL A 227 -3.00 6.78 0.63
N GLU A 228 -3.36 7.66 -0.29
CA GLU A 228 -4.27 7.35 -1.40
C GLU A 228 -3.72 7.82 -2.74
N VAL A 229 -4.27 7.31 -3.84
CA VAL A 229 -3.95 7.72 -5.20
C VAL A 229 -5.12 7.40 -6.13
N GLU A 230 -5.31 8.15 -7.21
CA GLU A 230 -6.33 7.85 -8.22
C GLU A 230 -5.73 7.38 -9.55
N LEU A 231 -6.41 6.43 -10.20
CA LEU A 231 -6.08 5.99 -11.55
C LEU A 231 -7.04 6.62 -12.56
N LYS A 232 -6.50 7.07 -13.69
CA LYS A 232 -7.29 7.56 -14.82
C LYS A 232 -8.23 6.48 -15.33
N ALA A 233 -9.40 6.89 -15.80
CA ALA A 233 -10.31 6.02 -16.52
C ALA A 233 -9.73 5.59 -17.88
N GLY A 234 -10.11 4.41 -18.36
CA GLY A 234 -9.78 3.93 -19.69
C GLY A 234 -10.49 4.75 -20.78
N SER A 235 -9.87 4.87 -21.96
CA SER A 235 -10.36 5.68 -23.08
C SER A 235 -11.77 5.32 -23.57
N GLU A 236 -12.20 4.06 -23.38
CA GLU A 236 -13.53 3.58 -23.76
C GLU A 236 -14.66 4.14 -22.88
N HIS A 237 -14.34 4.87 -21.80
CA HIS A 237 -15.30 5.35 -20.80
C HIS A 237 -15.25 6.88 -20.63
N LEU A 238 -14.93 7.63 -21.70
CA LEU A 238 -14.88 9.10 -21.76
C LEU A 238 -16.22 9.84 -21.46
N GLY A 239 -17.25 9.13 -20.99
CA GLY A 239 -18.45 9.70 -20.36
C GLY A 239 -18.23 10.02 -18.88
N GLY A 240 -17.21 10.84 -18.60
CA GLY A 240 -17.00 11.61 -17.37
C GLY A 240 -17.30 10.95 -16.03
N HIS A 241 -16.48 10.02 -15.55
CA HIS A 241 -16.26 9.81 -14.11
C HIS A 241 -14.85 9.27 -13.83
N THR A 242 -14.12 9.95 -12.95
CA THR A 242 -12.80 9.55 -12.45
C THR A 242 -12.90 8.25 -11.66
N LEU A 243 -11.93 7.36 -11.86
CA LEU A 243 -11.89 6.06 -11.22
C LEU A 243 -11.03 6.11 -9.96
N LEU A 244 -11.68 6.23 -8.82
CA LEU A 244 -11.01 6.28 -7.52
C LEU A 244 -10.66 4.85 -7.08
N ILE A 245 -9.41 4.43 -7.26
CA ILE A 245 -8.84 3.28 -6.52
C ILE A 245 -8.09 3.84 -5.31
N VAL A 246 -8.79 4.13 -4.21
CA VAL A 246 -8.10 4.53 -2.96
C VAL A 246 -7.33 3.34 -2.41
N LEU A 247 -6.00 3.36 -2.51
CA LEU A 247 -5.14 2.34 -1.91
C LEU A 247 -4.78 2.71 -0.48
N MET A 248 -5.74 2.65 0.44
CA MET A 248 -5.49 2.99 1.86
C MET A 248 -4.62 1.95 2.54
N ALA A 249 -3.42 2.34 2.99
CA ALA A 249 -2.64 1.63 4.00
C ALA A 249 -3.10 2.05 5.41
N PHE A 250 -3.69 1.12 6.17
CA PHE A 250 -4.12 1.36 7.55
C PHE A 250 -3.26 0.54 8.50
N PHE A 251 -2.73 1.20 9.53
CA PHE A 251 -1.95 0.61 10.61
C PHE A 251 -2.70 0.74 11.92
N ILE A 252 -3.04 -0.36 12.57
CA ILE A 252 -3.70 -0.31 13.88
C ILE A 252 -2.64 -0.69 14.91
N SER A 253 -1.94 0.29 15.44
CA SER A 253 -1.12 0.07 16.63
C SER A 253 -2.01 0.07 17.87
N THR A 254 -2.00 -1.00 18.67
CA THR A 254 -2.45 -0.96 20.07
C THR A 254 -1.25 -1.06 20.98
#